data_AF-A0A811T9E2-F1
#
_entry.id   AF-A0A811T9E2-F1
#
_cell.length_a   1.000
_cell.length_b   1.000
_cell.length_c   1.000
_cell.angle_alpha   90.00
_cell.angle_beta   90.00
_cell.angle_gamma   90.00
#
_symmetry.space_group_name_H-M   'P 1'
#
loop_
_entity.id
_entity.type
_entity.pdbx_description
1 polymer ?
#
loop_
_entity_poly.entity_id
_entity_poly.type
_entity_poly.pdbx_seq_one_letter_code
_entity_poly.pdbx_strand_id
1 'polypeptide(L)' 'MFIHIIIYYENFDRLWAEEAYKRVEQLGDRLAEIKSLVDWGAFRPIVGDMYDNRSDRGGRPNIDEVVMVKLLVLRQW' A
#
# COMPACT_ATOMS: atom_id res chain seq x y z
N MET A 1 5.97 -25.80 23.48
CA MET A 1 7.07 -25.47 22.56
C MET A 1 6.58 -24.75 21.30
N PHE A 2 5.58 -25.26 20.57
CA PHE A 2 5.05 -24.61 19.36
C PHE A 2 4.41 -23.22 19.57
N ILE A 3 3.68 -23.02 20.68
CA ILE A 3 3.00 -21.74 20.97
C ILE A 3 3.99 -20.58 21.15
N HIS A 4 5.13 -20.83 21.82
CA HIS A 4 6.17 -19.81 22.00
C HIS A 4 6.82 -19.37 20.70
N ILE A 5 6.96 -20.29 19.73
CA ILE A 5 7.53 -19.97 18.41
C ILE A 5 6.55 -19.08 17.63
N ILE A 6 5.26 -19.39 17.64
CA ILE A 6 4.23 -18.58 16.96
C ILE A 6 4.17 -17.16 17.53
N ILE A 7 4.15 -17.03 18.85
CA ILE A 7 4.13 -15.71 19.53
C ILE A 7 5.40 -14.92 19.22
N TYR A 8 6.55 -15.57 19.10
CA TYR A 8 7.80 -14.89 18.74
C TYR A 8 7.75 -14.34 17.31
N TYR A 9 7.26 -15.13 16.36
CA TYR A 9 7.09 -14.70 14.97
C TYR A 9 6.07 -13.56 14.84
N GLU A 10 4.91 -13.63 15.49
CA GLU A 10 3.92 -12.55 15.44
C GLU A 10 4.43 -11.25 16.07
N ASN A 11 5.19 -11.34 17.18
CA ASN A 11 5.81 -10.16 17.80
C ASN A 11 6.90 -9.58 16.92
N PHE A 12 7.73 -10.43 16.31
CA PHE A 12 8.71 -10.00 15.32
C PHE A 12 8.02 -9.32 14.13
N ASP A 13 6.87 -9.85 13.72
CA ASP A 13 6.08 -9.29 12.62
C ASP A 13 5.53 -7.90 12.92
N ARG A 14 5.01 -7.71 14.14
CA ARG A 14 4.60 -6.39 14.61
C ARG A 14 5.77 -5.42 14.72
N LEU A 15 6.89 -5.87 15.29
CA LEU A 15 8.05 -5.01 15.51
C LEU A 15 8.63 -4.49 14.20
N TRP A 16 8.77 -5.35 13.17
CA TRP A 16 9.25 -4.88 11.87
C TRP A 16 8.26 -3.93 11.21
N ALA A 17 6.95 -4.18 11.35
CA ALA A 17 5.93 -3.33 10.77
C ALA A 17 5.97 -1.94 11.41
N GLU A 18 6.04 -1.86 12.74
CA GLU A 18 6.16 -0.59 13.47
C GLU A 18 7.45 0.17 13.12
N GLU A 19 8.58 -0.51 12.96
CA GLU A 19 9.84 0.11 12.54
C GLU A 19 9.81 0.58 11.09
N ALA A 20 9.17 -0.18 10.20
CA ALA A 20 8.93 0.25 8.82
C ALA A 20 8.04 1.50 8.77
N TYR A 21 6.95 1.52 9.55
CA TYR A 21 6.09 2.69 9.67
C TYR A 21 6.83 3.90 10.22
N LYS A 22 7.64 3.76 11.28
CA LYS A 22 8.47 4.85 11.83
C LYS A 22 9.51 5.37 10.83
N ARG A 23 10.13 4.49 10.04
CA ARG A 23 11.05 4.91 8.97
C ARG A 23 10.34 5.72 7.89
N VAL A 24 9.13 5.33 7.54
CA VAL A 24 8.30 6.05 6.56
C VAL A 24 7.81 7.39 7.12
N GLU A 25 7.43 7.44 8.40
CA GLU A 25 7.02 8.67 9.11
C GLU A 25 8.16 9.70 9.16
N GLN A 26 9.42 9.25 9.35
CA GLN A 26 10.60 10.11 9.35
C GLN A 26 10.91 10.77 8.00
N LEU A 27 10.42 10.23 6.88
CA LEU A 27 10.58 10.85 5.56
C LEU A 27 9.65 12.08 5.38
N GLY A 28 8.81 12.37 6.39
CA GLY A 28 7.74 13.36 6.35
C GLY A 28 6.51 12.79 5.65
N ASP A 29 5.31 13.26 6.01
CA ASP A 29 4.06 12.84 5.38
C ASP A 29 3.85 13.54 4.02
N ARG A 30 4.86 13.43 3.15
CA ARG A 30 4.85 13.93 1.76
C ARG A 30 3.69 13.32 0.98
N LEU A 31 3.29 12.10 1.35
CA LEU A 31 2.10 11.47 0.80
C LEU A 31 0.84 12.23 1.21
N ALA A 32 0.69 12.67 2.47
CA ALA A 32 -0.41 13.55 2.87
C ALA A 32 -0.35 14.92 2.19
N GLU A 33 0.83 15.49 1.97
CA GLU A 33 0.99 16.73 1.20
C GLU A 33 0.45 16.55 -0.22
N ILE A 34 0.94 15.54 -0.97
CA ILE A 34 0.49 15.27 -2.35
C ILE A 34 -0.97 14.80 -2.38
N LYS A 35 -1.45 14.13 -1.33
CA LYS A 35 -2.85 13.71 -1.20
C LYS A 35 -3.81 14.89 -1.35
N SER A 36 -3.42 16.06 -0.85
CA SER A 36 -4.20 17.30 -0.94
C SER A 36 -4.03 18.07 -2.25
N LEU A 37 -2.91 17.85 -2.96
CA LEU A 37 -2.53 18.61 -4.16
C LEU A 37 -3.02 17.99 -5.47
N VAL A 38 -3.35 16.70 -5.46
CA VAL A 38 -3.68 15.91 -6.66
C VAL A 38 -5.11 15.38 -6.55
N ASP A 39 -5.94 15.65 -7.58
CA ASP A 39 -7.20 14.94 -7.74
C ASP A 39 -6.94 13.52 -8.22
N TRP A 40 -6.80 12.60 -7.26
CA TRP A 40 -6.58 11.19 -7.53
C TRP A 40 -7.75 10.52 -8.25
N GLY A 41 -8.96 11.07 -8.15
CA GLY A 41 -10.14 10.57 -8.85
C GLY A 41 -10.02 10.74 -10.37
N ALA A 42 -9.34 11.79 -10.82
CA ALA A 42 -9.10 12.07 -12.23
C ALA A 42 -8.27 10.99 -12.95
N PHE A 43 -7.50 10.18 -12.21
CA PHE A 43 -6.75 9.06 -12.79
C PHE A 43 -7.63 7.84 -13.05
N ARG A 44 -8.74 7.65 -12.32
CA ARG A 44 -9.61 6.47 -12.48
C ARG A 44 -10.06 6.21 -13.93
N PRO A 45 -10.49 7.19 -14.74
CA PRO A 45 -10.83 6.93 -16.14
C PRO A 45 -9.61 6.59 -17.02
N ILE A 46 -8.39 6.95 -16.61
CA ILE A 46 -7.15 6.67 -17.35
C ILE A 46 -6.64 5.25 -17.03
N VAL A 47 -6.74 4.85 -15.76
CA VAL A 47 -6.23 3.56 -15.26
C VAL A 47 -7.31 2.51 -15.03
N GLY A 48 -8.58 2.85 -15.21
CA GLY A 48 -9.72 1.95 -14.95
C GLY A 48 -9.84 0.80 -15.94
N ASP A 49 -9.20 0.91 -17.09
CA ASP A 49 -9.08 -0.17 -18.09
C ASP A 49 -7.80 -1.00 -17.90
N MET A 50 -7.01 -0.71 -16.85
CA MET A 50 -5.79 -1.48 -16.54
C MET A 50 -6.12 -2.89 -16.02
N TYR A 51 -7.33 -3.08 -15.48
CA TYR A 51 -7.84 -4.37 -15.06
C TYR A 51 -9.17 -4.67 -15.75
N ASP A 52 -9.15 -5.62 -16.68
CA ASP A 52 -10.37 -6.14 -17.32
C ASP A 52 -11.21 -7.01 -16.36
N ASN A 53 -10.57 -7.56 -15.33
CA ASN A 53 -11.20 -8.48 -14.40
C ASN A 53 -11.86 -7.72 -13.24
N ARG A 54 -13.15 -7.41 -13.40
CA ARG A 54 -13.98 -6.75 -12.37
C ARG A 54 -14.69 -7.72 -11.43
N SER A 55 -14.31 -8.99 -11.46
CA SER A 55 -14.93 -10.03 -10.64
C SER A 55 -14.01 -10.43 -9.50
N ASP A 56 -14.60 -10.72 -8.34
CA ASP A 56 -13.89 -11.32 -7.19
C ASP A 56 -13.47 -12.78 -7.45
N ARG A 57 -13.75 -13.30 -8.66
CA ARG A 57 -13.43 -14.67 -9.07
C ARG A 57 -12.07 -14.68 -9.76
N GLY A 58 -11.03 -14.82 -8.96
CA GLY A 58 -9.64 -14.91 -9.38
C GLY A 58 -8.74 -15.17 -8.18
N GLY A 59 -7.46 -15.49 -8.43
CA GLY A 59 -6.51 -15.79 -7.35
C GLY A 59 -6.16 -14.56 -6.50
N ARG A 60 -5.34 -13.65 -7.03
CA ARG A 60 -4.94 -12.43 -6.34
C ARG A 60 -5.92 -11.30 -6.68
N PRO A 61 -6.56 -10.64 -5.70
CA PRO A 61 -7.38 -9.47 -5.95
C PRO A 61 -6.58 -8.36 -6.62
N ASN A 62 -7.23 -7.60 -7.51
CA ASN A 62 -6.61 -6.42 -8.09
C ASN A 62 -6.39 -5.36 -7.01
N ILE A 63 -5.23 -4.71 -7.05
CA ILE A 63 -4.94 -3.57 -6.20
C ILE A 63 -5.73 -2.38 -6.77
N ASP A 64 -6.33 -1.55 -5.91
CA ASP A 64 -7.02 -0.33 -6.35
C ASP A 64 -6.08 0.51 -7.23
N GLU A 65 -6.58 0.91 -8.40
CA GLU A 65 -5.76 1.49 -9.46
C GLU A 65 -5.13 2.81 -9.02
N VAL A 66 -5.83 3.56 -8.17
CA VAL A 66 -5.34 4.81 -7.58
C VAL A 66 -4.22 4.53 -6.56
N VAL A 67 -4.33 3.45 -5.79
CA VAL A 67 -3.25 3.02 -4.87
C VAL A 67 -2.00 2.64 -5.67
N MET A 68 -2.16 1.95 -6.80
CA MET A 68 -1.04 1.63 -7.68
C MET A 68 -0.33 2.89 -8.19
N VAL A 69 -1.08 3.88 -8.67
CA VAL A 69 -0.51 5.17 -9.13
C VAL A 69 0.23 5.89 -8.01
N LYS A 70 -0.33 5.92 -6.79
CA LYS A 70 0.34 6.49 -5.62
C LYS A 70 1.68 5.81 -5.32
N LEU A 71 1.74 4.48 -5.42
CA LEU A 71 2.97 3.72 -5.23
C LEU A 71 4.01 4.02 -6.32
N LEU A 72 3.59 4.18 -7.57
CA LEU A 72 4.49 4.54 -8.67
C LEU A 72 5.07 5.94 -8.50
N VAL A 73 4.26 6.92 -8.08
CA VAL A 73 4.72 8.27 -7.78
C VAL A 73 5.71 8.28 -6.62
N LEU A 74 5.41 7.54 -5.55
CA LEU A 74 6.32 7.39 -4.40
C LEU A 74 7.65 6.72 -4.77
N ARG A 75 7.63 5.73 -5.66
CA ARG A 75 8.84 5.02 -6.11
C ARG A 75 9.79 5.92 -6.91
N GLN A 76 9.26 6.90 -7.63
CA GLN A 76 10.04 7.76 -8.52
C GLN A 76 10.70 8.95 -7.81
N TRP A 77 10.43 9.13 -6.51
CA TRP A 77 11.09 10.08 -5.63
C TRP A 77 12.19 9.41 -4.82
#